data_AF-A0A6B3ICM7-F1
#
_entry.id   AF-A0A6B3ICM7-F1
#
_cell.length_a   1.000
_cell.length_b   1.000
_cell.length_c   1.000
_cell.angle_alpha   90.00
_cell.angle_beta   90.00
_cell.angle_gamma   90.00
#
_symmetry.space_group_name_H-M   'P 1'
#
loop_
_entity.id
_entity.type
_entity.pdbx_description
1 polymer ?
#
loop_
_entity_poly.entity_id
_entity_poly.type
_entity_poly.pdbx_seq_one_letter_code
_entity_poly.pdbx_strand_id
1 'polypeptide(L)' 'MAVLVVVVAGLLHAWRNTNVLTADRLCGGLVSAAQADAVLPGSGRLDAEGDGPGEDLTDTECRVGKSSVVLGSGE' A
#
# COMPACT_ATOMS: atom_id res chain seq x y z
N MET A 1 17.59 10.40 -21.32
CA MET A 1 16.11 10.28 -21.21
C MET A 1 15.66 8.84 -21.02
N ALA A 2 15.97 7.90 -21.92
CA ALA A 2 15.52 6.51 -21.81
C ALA A 2 15.90 5.83 -20.47
N VAL A 3 17.15 5.98 -20.01
CA VAL A 3 17.60 5.42 -18.73
C VAL A 3 16.80 5.97 -17.55
N LEU A 4 16.54 7.28 -17.52
CA LEU A 4 15.71 7.92 -16.49
C LEU A 4 14.29 7.35 -16.48
N VAL A 5 13.69 7.16 -17.65
CA VAL A 5 12.35 6.57 -17.78
C VAL A 5 12.33 5.15 -17.23
N VAL A 6 13.33 4.32 -17.54
CA VAL A 6 13.43 2.94 -17.03
C VAL A 6 13.58 2.93 -15.51
N VAL A 7 14.42 3.81 -14.95
CA VAL A 7 14.61 3.91 -13.50
C VAL A 7 13.31 4.33 -12.82
N VAL A 8 12.62 5.37 -13.31
CA VAL A 8 11.35 5.84 -12.75
C VAL A 8 10.27 4.77 -12.85
N ALA A 9 10.16 4.08 -14.00
CA ALA A 9 9.21 2.99 -14.18
C ALA A 9 9.49 1.82 -13.24
N GLY A 10 10.76 1.44 -13.05
CA GLY A 10 11.18 0.42 -12.10
C GLY A 10 10.87 0.79 -10.65
N LEU A 11 11.14 2.04 -10.26
CA LEU A 11 10.81 2.56 -8.94
C LEU A 11 9.29 2.59 -8.70
N LEU A 12 8.50 3.03 -9.68
CA LEU A 12 7.04 3.01 -9.59
C LEU A 12 6.48 1.58 -9.51
N HIS A 13 7.07 0.64 -10.25
CA HIS A 13 6.67 -0.76 -10.20
C HIS A 13 7.01 -1.39 -8.85
N ALA A 14 8.22 -1.15 -8.34
CA ALA A 14 8.62 -1.59 -7.00
C ALA A 14 7.72 -0.97 -5.94
N TRP A 15 7.44 0.34 -6.03
CA TRP A 15 6.56 1.05 -5.12
C TRP A 15 5.13 0.51 -5.16
N ARG A 16 4.58 0.12 -6.31
CA ARG A 16 3.22 -0.44 -6.39
C ARG A 16 3.11 -1.89 -5.88
N ASN A 17 4.22 -2.62 -5.79
CA ASN A 17 4.20 -4.04 -5.48
C ASN A 17 4.91 -4.40 -4.16
N THR A 18 5.58 -3.46 -3.51
CA THR A 18 6.36 -3.71 -2.29
C THR A 18 6.15 -2.63 -1.24
N ASN A 19 6.42 -2.97 0.01
CA ASN A 19 6.30 -2.07 1.16
C ASN A 19 7.57 -1.23 1.41
N VAL A 20 8.53 -1.18 0.46
CA VAL A 20 9.86 -0.56 0.67
C VAL A 20 9.78 0.94 1.00
N LEU A 21 8.71 1.61 0.58
CA LEU A 21 8.44 3.02 0.89
C LEU A 21 7.13 3.22 1.66
N THR A 22 6.55 2.13 2.19
CA THR A 22 5.34 2.19 3.02
C THR A 22 5.74 2.56 4.44
N ALA A 23 4.90 3.35 5.12
CA ALA A 23 5.11 3.66 6.53
C ALA A 23 5.07 2.38 7.38
N ASP A 24 5.91 2.32 8.42
CA ASP A 24 5.92 1.20 9.40
C ASP A 24 4.59 1.04 10.16
N ARG A 25 3.78 2.10 10.18
CA ARG A 25 2.46 2.12 10.81
C ARG A 25 1.39 2.62 9.85
N LEU A 26 0.22 1.99 9.93
CA LEU A 26 -0.99 2.30 9.17
C LEU A 26 -2.08 2.80 10.13
N CYS A 27 -3.17 3.34 9.57
CA CYS A 27 -4.34 3.80 10.34
C CYS A 27 -3.95 4.81 11.44
N GLY A 28 -3.28 5.91 11.07
CA GLY A 28 -2.83 6.91 12.05
C GLY A 28 -1.86 6.42 13.13
N GLY A 29 -1.16 5.29 12.92
CA GLY A 29 -0.17 4.78 13.88
C GLY A 29 -0.57 3.48 14.61
N LEU A 30 -1.84 3.09 14.52
CA LEU A 30 -2.41 2.01 15.34
C LEU A 30 -1.98 0.61 14.89
N VAL A 31 -1.84 0.40 13.59
CA VAL A 31 -1.56 -0.91 13.00
C VAL A 31 -0.12 -0.97 12.52
N SER A 32 0.62 -2.02 12.87
CA SER A 32 1.96 -2.24 12.31
C SER A 32 1.86 -2.81 10.89
N ALA A 33 2.59 -2.21 9.95
CA ALA A 33 2.66 -2.71 8.58
C ALA A 33 3.21 -4.14 8.52
N ALA A 34 4.23 -4.48 9.33
CA ALA A 34 4.78 -5.83 9.40
C ALA A 34 3.76 -6.87 9.88
N GLN A 35 2.95 -6.51 10.89
CA GLN A 35 1.91 -7.40 11.40
C GLN A 35 0.76 -7.56 10.39
N ALA A 36 0.36 -6.47 9.74
CA ALA A 36 -0.64 -6.50 8.68
C ALA A 36 -0.16 -7.35 7.49
N ASP A 37 1.11 -7.23 7.09
CA ASP A 37 1.71 -8.02 6.00
C ASP A 37 1.67 -9.52 6.30
N ALA A 38 1.96 -9.89 7.55
CA ALA A 38 2.01 -11.29 7.99
C ALA A 38 0.65 -12.00 7.98
N VAL A 39 -0.45 -11.26 8.16
CA VAL A 39 -1.80 -11.84 8.30
C VAL A 39 -2.67 -11.63 7.06
N LEU A 40 -2.41 -10.58 6.27
CA LEU A 40 -3.20 -10.31 5.08
C LEU A 40 -2.81 -11.28 3.96
N PRO A 41 -3.79 -12.02 3.40
CA PRO A 41 -3.54 -12.91 2.29
C PRO A 41 -3.18 -12.11 1.03
N GLY A 42 -2.40 -12.74 0.14
CA GLY A 42 -1.96 -12.14 -1.10
C GLY A 42 -0.60 -11.43 -1.02
N SER A 43 -0.16 -10.94 -2.17
CA SER A 43 1.10 -10.26 -2.38
C SER A 43 0.87 -8.81 -2.77
N GLY A 44 1.86 -7.95 -2.56
CA GLY A 44 1.80 -6.56 -3.01
C GLY A 44 2.06 -5.55 -1.91
N ARG A 45 1.79 -4.28 -2.21
CA ARG A 45 1.90 -3.18 -1.27
C ARG A 45 0.67 -3.15 -0.36
N LEU A 46 0.91 -2.86 0.92
CA LEU A 46 -0.11 -2.49 1.89
C LEU A 46 -0.64 -1.08 1.63
N ASP A 47 -1.95 -0.95 1.69
CA ASP A 47 -2.66 0.30 1.57
C ASP A 47 -3.71 0.39 2.69
N ALA A 48 -3.97 1.59 3.19
CA ALA A 48 -4.90 1.82 4.28
C ALA A 48 -5.86 2.93 3.87
N GLU A 49 -7.13 2.59 3.78
CA GLU A 49 -8.22 3.51 3.46
C GLU A 49 -8.96 3.87 4.75
N GLY A 50 -9.23 5.16 4.96
CA GLY A 50 -9.81 5.69 6.19
C GLY A 50 -8.72 6.11 7.18
N ASP A 51 -8.19 7.33 6.99
CA ASP A 51 -7.21 7.92 7.89
C ASP A 51 -7.92 8.89 8.85
N GLY A 52 -8.39 8.36 9.97
CA GLY A 52 -8.92 9.17 11.06
C GLY A 52 -10.45 9.25 11.12
N PRO A 53 -10.96 10.03 12.08
CA PRO A 53 -12.37 10.01 12.44
C PRO A 53 -13.23 10.43 11.26
N GLY A 54 -14.24 9.62 10.93
CA GLY A 54 -15.23 9.97 9.92
C GLY A 54 -15.99 11.25 10.28
N GLU A 55 -16.79 11.75 9.35
CA GLU A 55 -17.57 13.00 9.50
C GLU A 55 -18.46 13.00 10.75
N ASP A 56 -18.81 11.81 11.28
CA ASP A 56 -19.62 11.64 12.49
C ASP A 56 -18.80 11.51 13.79
N LEU A 57 -17.46 11.51 13.75
CA LEU A 57 -16.52 11.35 14.89
C LEU A 57 -16.74 10.11 15.79
N THR A 58 -17.76 9.29 15.53
CA THR A 58 -18.19 8.13 16.31
C THR A 58 -17.68 6.81 15.72
N ASP A 59 -17.50 6.75 14.41
CA ASP A 59 -16.96 5.59 13.69
C ASP A 59 -15.58 5.92 13.11
N THR A 60 -14.55 5.28 13.66
CA THR A 60 -13.19 5.28 13.08
C THR A 60 -12.95 3.91 12.45
N GLU A 61 -13.43 3.72 11.22
CA GLU A 61 -13.10 2.53 10.43
C GLU A 61 -11.81 2.80 9.65
N CYS A 62 -10.79 1.97 9.85
CA CYS A 62 -9.63 1.91 8.98
C CYS A 62 -9.56 0.54 8.34
N ARG A 63 -9.48 0.52 7.00
CA ARG A 63 -9.42 -0.71 6.20
C ARG A 63 -8.02 -0.87 5.63
N VAL A 64 -7.34 -1.91 6.06
CA VAL A 64 -6.02 -2.27 5.52
C VAL A 64 -6.17 -3.40 4.49
N GLY A 65 -5.55 -3.23 3.32
CA GLY A 65 -5.55 -4.22 2.25
C GLY A 65 -4.19 -4.38 1.58
N LYS A 66 -4.04 -5.45 0.79
CA LYS A 66 -2.90 -5.65 -0.11
C LYS A 66 -3.34 -5.45 -1.55
N SER A 67 -2.53 -4.72 -2.32
CA SER A 67 -2.71 -4.56 -3.75
C SER A 67 -1.39 -4.75 -4.49
N SER A 68 -1.44 -5.42 -5.63
CA SER A 68 -0.30 -5.60 -6.54
C SER A 68 -0.74 -5.34 -7.97
N VAL A 69 0.13 -4.75 -8.78
CA VAL A 69 -0.13 -4.54 -10.21
C VAL A 69 0.79 -5.45 -11.00
N VAL A 70 0.20 -6.44 -11.67
CA VAL A 70 0.87 -7.26 -12.69
C VAL A 70 0.78 -6.50 -14.01
N LEU A 71 1.90 -5.95 -14.47
CA LEU A 71 1.99 -5.35 -15.80
C LEU A 71 2.00 -6.49 -16.83
N GLY A 72 0.87 -6.73 -17.49
CA GLY A 72 0.73 -7.78 -18.50
C GLY A 72 -0.64 -8.45 -18.62
N SER A 73 -1.63 -8.12 -17.79
CA SER A 73 -2.99 -8.68 -17.90
C SER A 73 -3.94 -7.82 -18.75
N GLY A 74 -3.40 -7.07 -19.71
CA GLY A 74 -4.18 -6.44 -20.77
C GLY A 74 -4.16 -7.36 -21.98
N GLU A 75 -5.33 -7.90 -22.34
CA GLU A 75 -5.61 -8.40 -23.68
C GLU A 75 -5.38 -7.31 -24.75
#